data_AF-A0A0C4F768-F1
#
_entry.id   AF-A0A0C4F768-F1
#
_cell.length_a   1.000
_cell.length_b   1.000
_cell.length_c   1.000
_cell.angle_alpha   90.00
_cell.angle_beta   90.00
_cell.angle_gamma   90.00
#
_symmetry.space_group_name_H-M   'P 1'
#
loop_
_entity.id
_entity.type
_entity.pdbx_description
1 polymer ?
#
loop_
_entity_poly.entity_id
_entity_poly.type
_entity_poly.pdbx_seq_one_letter_code
_entity_poly.pdbx_strand_id
1 'polypeptide(L)'
;MDLRLPSEPAHPPRNSNVAVPPLVTDTGRQERLDAKLAKQVRNFKEAEFLLKQSKLVGVAIQTGKAQFQQVNTLKADGANFADWYRNLAEVGRETVDDAHFFITACKNSTYQKIARALLISSIDQLLVAEMQQLPTCFAMYTALFDKFKTLSRAAQMSIYYKFRCFTIDPDGHNAGIASTLCDLQAEWTAVNVKFGMDAFMGFVLQLAVMESDAEYKKAFKLRVE
;
A
#
# COMPACT_ATOMS: atom_id res chain seq x y z
N MET A 1 120.11 -5.33 36.38
CA MET A 1 118.98 -4.38 36.33
C MET A 1 117.90 -4.99 35.45
N ASP A 2 116.74 -5.19 36.05
CA ASP A 2 115.51 -5.72 35.46
C ASP A 2 115.08 -5.05 34.15
N LEU A 3 114.35 -5.79 33.30
CA LEU A 3 112.93 -5.48 33.07
C LEU A 3 112.21 -6.65 32.38
N ARG A 4 111.13 -7.05 33.06
CA ARG A 4 110.25 -8.19 32.80
C ARG A 4 109.38 -7.95 31.57
N LEU A 5 109.10 -9.04 30.84
CA LEU A 5 108.00 -9.17 29.89
C LEU A 5 106.65 -8.93 30.58
N PRO A 6 105.71 -8.17 29.97
CA PRO A 6 104.32 -8.20 30.38
C PRO A 6 103.56 -9.29 29.62
N SER A 7 102.93 -10.17 30.41
CA SER A 7 101.99 -11.19 29.98
C SER A 7 100.74 -10.58 29.33
N GLU A 8 100.27 -11.26 28.30
CA GLU A 8 99.02 -11.06 27.57
C GLU A 8 97.78 -11.06 28.50
N PRO A 9 96.86 -10.09 28.42
CA PRO A 9 95.57 -10.20 29.08
C PRO A 9 94.57 -10.98 28.22
N ALA A 10 93.94 -11.95 28.87
CA ALA A 10 92.94 -12.87 28.36
C ALA A 10 91.76 -12.19 27.64
N HIS A 11 91.31 -12.82 26.57
CA HIS A 11 90.01 -12.57 25.94
C HIS A 11 88.86 -12.73 26.94
N PRO A 12 87.93 -11.75 27.06
CA PRO A 12 86.66 -11.98 27.72
C PRO A 12 85.72 -12.80 26.80
N PRO A 13 84.80 -13.59 27.37
CA PRO A 13 83.95 -14.48 26.62
C PRO A 13 82.88 -13.72 25.84
N ARG A 14 82.53 -14.31 24.69
CA ARG A 14 81.43 -13.94 23.81
C ARG A 14 80.10 -13.94 24.58
N ASN A 15 79.64 -12.77 25.00
CA ASN A 15 78.28 -12.59 25.52
C ASN A 15 77.31 -12.38 24.35
N SER A 16 76.90 -13.49 23.72
CA SER A 16 75.72 -13.53 22.86
C SER A 16 74.47 -13.60 23.74
N ASN A 17 74.04 -12.47 24.28
CA ASN A 17 72.70 -12.26 24.82
C ASN A 17 72.24 -10.85 24.44
N VAL A 18 72.03 -10.63 23.13
CA VAL A 18 71.07 -9.61 22.70
C VAL A 18 69.71 -10.20 23.05
N ALA A 19 69.14 -9.75 24.17
CA ALA A 19 67.74 -10.00 24.46
C ALA A 19 66.93 -9.36 23.34
N VAL A 20 66.46 -10.18 22.40
CA VAL A 20 65.37 -9.79 21.50
C VAL A 20 64.20 -9.42 22.41
N PRO A 21 63.66 -8.19 22.35
CA PRO A 21 62.49 -7.83 23.13
C PRO A 21 61.40 -8.85 22.81
N PRO A 22 60.61 -9.33 23.80
CA PRO A 22 59.50 -10.20 23.48
C PRO A 22 58.64 -9.47 22.45
N LEU A 23 58.37 -10.12 21.33
CA LEU A 23 57.36 -9.69 20.38
C LEU A 23 56.06 -9.67 21.18
N VAL A 24 55.73 -8.53 21.76
CA VAL A 24 54.42 -8.29 22.36
C VAL A 24 53.48 -8.37 21.17
N THR A 25 52.93 -9.56 20.95
CA THR A 25 51.90 -9.78 19.96
C THR A 25 50.79 -8.81 20.30
N ASP A 26 50.56 -7.86 19.39
CA ASP A 26 49.52 -6.84 19.42
C ASP A 26 48.13 -7.49 19.21
N THR A 27 47.90 -8.63 19.86
CA THR A 27 46.79 -9.57 19.65
C THR A 27 45.48 -8.86 19.94
N GLY A 28 45.42 -8.04 21.00
CA GLY A 28 44.23 -7.25 21.35
C GLY A 28 43.91 -6.11 20.37
N ARG A 29 44.89 -5.59 19.62
CA ARG A 29 44.63 -4.61 18.55
C ARG A 29 44.19 -5.31 17.27
N GLN A 30 44.81 -6.44 16.95
CA GLN A 30 44.41 -7.28 15.82
C GLN A 30 42.97 -7.76 16.00
N GLU A 31 42.61 -8.27 17.17
CA GLU A 31 41.24 -8.69 17.51
C GLU A 31 40.22 -7.54 17.38
N ARG A 32 40.57 -6.32 17.79
CA ARG A 32 39.70 -5.13 17.62
C ARG A 32 39.53 -4.74 16.15
N LEU A 33 40.59 -4.84 15.35
CA LEU A 33 40.54 -4.58 13.91
C LEU A 33 39.69 -5.64 13.20
N ASP A 34 39.85 -6.90 13.57
CA ASP A 34 39.07 -8.03 13.04
C ASP A 34 37.59 -7.92 13.43
N ALA A 35 37.28 -7.53 14.67
CA ALA A 35 35.92 -7.27 15.11
C ALA A 35 35.28 -6.08 14.36
N LYS A 36 36.07 -5.02 14.09
CA LYS A 36 35.62 -3.87 13.31
C LYS A 36 35.36 -4.23 11.85
N LEU A 37 36.24 -5.03 11.25
CA LEU A 37 36.07 -5.56 9.88
C LEU A 37 34.85 -6.48 9.81
N ALA A 38 34.67 -7.39 10.76
CA ALA A 38 33.50 -8.26 10.83
C ALA A 38 32.20 -7.46 10.95
N LYS A 39 32.17 -6.38 11.74
CA LYS A 39 31.03 -5.45 11.81
C LYS A 39 30.79 -4.77 10.46
N GLN A 40 31.83 -4.26 9.80
CA GLN A 40 31.70 -3.63 8.49
C GLN A 40 31.17 -4.60 7.43
N VAL A 41 31.65 -5.85 7.41
CA VAL A 41 31.17 -6.90 6.49
C VAL A 41 29.70 -7.22 6.75
N ARG A 42 29.27 -7.31 8.02
CA ARG A 42 27.85 -7.50 8.35
C ARG A 42 26.98 -6.34 7.85
N ASN A 43 27.40 -5.10 8.16
CA ASN A 43 26.68 -3.91 7.71
C ASN A 43 26.60 -3.83 6.18
N PHE A 44 27.67 -4.18 5.47
CA PHE A 44 27.70 -4.20 4.01
C PHE A 44 26.71 -5.23 3.44
N LYS A 45 26.70 -6.46 3.98
CA LYS A 45 25.76 -7.51 3.55
C LYS A 45 24.31 -7.12 3.81
N GLU A 46 24.02 -6.51 4.95
CA GLU A 46 22.69 -5.99 5.28
C GLU A 46 22.26 -4.89 4.30
N ALA A 47 23.14 -3.92 4.04
CA ALA A 47 22.88 -2.85 3.07
C ALA A 47 22.67 -3.38 1.65
N GLU A 48 23.45 -4.37 1.22
CA GLU A 48 23.31 -5.02 -0.08
C GLU A 48 21.95 -5.73 -0.21
N PHE A 49 21.53 -6.46 0.82
CA PHE A 49 20.23 -7.12 0.86
C PHE A 49 19.08 -6.11 0.77
N LEU A 50 19.12 -5.05 1.59
CA LEU A 50 18.11 -4.00 1.58
C LEU A 50 18.06 -3.26 0.23
N LEU A 51 19.21 -3.03 -0.41
CA LEU A 51 19.27 -2.43 -1.73
C LEU A 51 18.64 -3.32 -2.81
N LYS A 52 18.92 -4.63 -2.79
CA LYS A 52 18.30 -5.59 -3.71
C LYS A 52 16.78 -5.64 -3.52
N GLN A 53 16.34 -5.69 -2.26
CA GLN A 53 14.91 -5.65 -1.92
C GLN A 53 14.25 -4.34 -2.42
N SER A 54 14.89 -3.18 -2.18
CA SER A 54 14.39 -1.88 -2.62
C SER A 54 14.28 -1.78 -4.14
N LYS A 55 15.27 -2.29 -4.88
CA LYS A 55 15.21 -2.36 -6.35
C LYS A 55 14.05 -3.22 -6.84
N LEU A 56 13.87 -4.41 -6.26
CA LEU A 56 12.77 -5.31 -6.63
C LEU A 56 11.39 -4.67 -6.35
N VAL A 57 11.25 -4.06 -5.18
CA VAL A 57 10.04 -3.30 -4.80
C VAL A 57 9.80 -2.15 -5.77
N GLY A 58 10.84 -1.39 -6.12
CA GLY A 58 10.75 -0.29 -7.08
C GLY A 58 10.29 -0.72 -8.47
N VAL A 59 10.82 -1.83 -8.99
CA VAL A 59 10.39 -2.41 -10.27
C VAL A 59 8.93 -2.85 -10.21
N ALA A 60 8.53 -3.58 -9.18
CA ALA A 60 7.14 -4.02 -9.01
C ALA A 60 6.16 -2.84 -8.95
N ILE A 61 6.51 -1.78 -8.23
CA ILE A 61 5.70 -0.55 -8.14
C ILE A 61 5.62 0.15 -9.50
N GLN A 62 6.73 0.29 -10.23
CA GLN A 62 6.71 0.93 -11.55
C GLN A 62 5.85 0.15 -12.55
N THR A 63 5.99 -1.17 -12.59
CA THR A 63 5.19 -2.04 -13.45
C THR A 63 3.70 -1.93 -13.12
N GLY A 64 3.32 -2.08 -11.84
CA GLY A 64 1.91 -1.98 -11.46
C GLY A 64 1.34 -0.56 -11.60
N LYS A 65 2.17 0.49 -11.45
CA LYS A 65 1.74 1.86 -11.70
C LYS A 65 1.41 2.10 -13.17
N ALA A 66 2.21 1.58 -14.10
CA ALA A 66 1.94 1.68 -15.52
C ALA A 66 0.60 1.01 -15.89
N GLN A 67 0.28 -0.12 -15.25
CA GLN A 67 -1.00 -0.82 -15.40
C GLN A 67 -2.19 0.04 -14.94
N PHE A 68 -2.08 0.70 -13.79
CA PHE A 68 -3.15 1.60 -13.30
C PHE A 68 -3.35 2.85 -14.17
N GLN A 69 -2.26 3.44 -14.67
CA GLN A 69 -2.29 4.66 -15.48
C GLN A 69 -2.91 4.46 -16.87
N GLN A 70 -2.97 3.24 -17.38
CA GLN A 70 -3.59 2.94 -18.67
C GLN A 70 -5.12 2.81 -18.58
N VAL A 71 -5.69 2.54 -17.40
CA VAL A 71 -7.07 2.03 -17.34
C VAL A 71 -7.99 2.86 -16.44
N ASN A 72 -7.70 3.08 -15.15
CA ASN A 72 -8.68 3.70 -14.25
C ASN A 72 -8.10 4.11 -12.88
N THR A 73 -7.58 5.34 -12.76
CA THR A 73 -7.39 5.98 -11.45
C THR A 73 -8.75 6.29 -10.83
N LEU A 74 -8.99 5.90 -9.58
CA LEU A 74 -10.23 6.20 -8.87
C LEU A 74 -10.39 7.72 -8.71
N LYS A 75 -11.46 8.27 -9.26
CA LYS A 75 -11.78 9.70 -9.14
C LYS A 75 -12.19 10.06 -7.72
N ALA A 76 -11.96 11.31 -7.33
CA ALA A 76 -12.34 11.82 -6.02
C ALA A 76 -13.85 11.73 -5.73
N ASP A 77 -14.69 11.82 -6.78
CA ASP A 77 -16.15 11.67 -6.71
C ASP A 77 -16.62 10.20 -6.73
N GLY A 78 -15.72 9.26 -7.01
CA GLY A 78 -16.03 7.83 -7.11
C GLY A 78 -16.83 7.42 -8.34
N ALA A 79 -16.98 8.28 -9.35
CA ALA A 79 -17.82 7.99 -10.52
C ALA A 79 -17.39 6.72 -11.28
N ASN A 80 -16.11 6.35 -11.23
CA ASN A 80 -15.56 5.13 -11.82
C ASN A 80 -15.26 4.02 -10.80
N PHE A 81 -15.84 4.06 -9.59
CA PHE A 81 -15.53 3.12 -8.52
C PHE A 81 -15.71 1.65 -8.91
N ALA A 82 -16.78 1.32 -9.64
CA ALA A 82 -17.03 -0.06 -10.07
C ALA A 82 -15.94 -0.58 -11.04
N ASP A 83 -15.46 0.29 -11.92
CA ASP A 83 -14.42 -0.07 -12.89
C ASP A 83 -13.05 -0.16 -12.21
N TRP A 84 -12.74 0.79 -11.32
CA TRP A 84 -11.56 0.73 -10.47
C TRP A 84 -11.53 -0.53 -9.60
N TYR A 85 -12.66 -0.91 -8.99
CA TYR A 85 -12.76 -2.10 -8.15
C TYR A 85 -12.45 -3.38 -8.92
N ARG A 86 -12.98 -3.53 -10.15
CA ARG A 86 -12.64 -4.68 -11.01
C ARG A 86 -11.17 -4.70 -11.39
N ASN A 87 -10.60 -3.53 -11.69
CA ASN A 87 -9.21 -3.38 -12.10
C ASN A 87 -8.21 -3.78 -11.00
N LEU A 88 -8.56 -3.62 -9.71
CA LEU A 88 -7.70 -4.07 -8.60
C LEU A 88 -7.34 -5.56 -8.71
N ALA A 89 -8.30 -6.40 -9.10
CA ALA A 89 -8.07 -7.84 -9.23
C ALA A 89 -7.17 -8.19 -10.43
N GLU A 90 -7.26 -7.42 -11.51
CA GLU A 90 -6.40 -7.57 -12.70
C GLU A 90 -4.95 -7.20 -12.37
N VAL A 91 -4.73 -6.03 -11.75
CA VAL A 91 -3.38 -5.60 -11.36
C VAL A 91 -2.76 -6.54 -10.33
N GLY A 92 -3.56 -7.08 -9.40
CA GLY A 92 -3.09 -8.07 -8.44
C GLY A 92 -2.57 -9.35 -9.11
N ARG A 93 -3.31 -9.90 -10.08
CA ARG A 93 -2.88 -11.07 -10.86
C ARG A 93 -1.59 -10.80 -11.63
N GLU A 94 -1.49 -9.66 -12.30
CA GLU A 94 -0.34 -9.39 -13.16
C GLU A 94 0.93 -9.00 -12.40
N THR A 95 0.78 -8.34 -11.25
CA THR A 95 1.95 -7.86 -10.48
C THR A 95 2.53 -8.92 -9.57
N VAL A 96 1.67 -9.75 -8.95
CA VAL A 96 2.07 -10.68 -7.89
C VAL A 96 1.37 -12.04 -7.96
N ASP A 97 0.67 -12.35 -9.06
CA ASP A 97 -0.08 -13.60 -9.24
C ASP A 97 -1.15 -13.84 -8.16
N ASP A 98 -1.78 -12.76 -7.66
CA ASP A 98 -2.85 -12.83 -6.67
C ASP A 98 -3.96 -11.81 -6.93
N ALA A 99 -5.13 -12.30 -7.35
CA ALA A 99 -6.33 -11.48 -7.56
C ALA A 99 -6.85 -10.80 -6.28
N HIS A 100 -6.51 -11.34 -5.11
CA HIS A 100 -7.00 -10.88 -3.81
C HIS A 100 -5.99 -10.00 -3.07
N PHE A 101 -4.90 -9.63 -3.76
CA PHE A 101 -3.74 -8.96 -3.17
C PHE A 101 -4.09 -7.70 -2.37
N PHE A 102 -5.04 -6.91 -2.88
CA PHE A 102 -5.46 -5.64 -2.24
C PHE A 102 -6.59 -5.83 -1.21
N ILE A 103 -7.37 -6.90 -1.33
CA ILE A 103 -8.62 -7.11 -0.58
C ILE A 103 -8.47 -8.13 0.56
N THR A 104 -7.26 -8.61 0.81
CA THR A 104 -6.94 -9.50 1.93
C THR A 104 -5.84 -8.91 2.80
N ALA A 105 -5.82 -9.28 4.07
CA ALA A 105 -4.81 -8.81 5.00
C ALA A 105 -3.44 -9.44 4.66
N CYS A 106 -2.48 -8.60 4.25
CA CYS A 106 -1.12 -9.03 3.96
C CYS A 106 -0.23 -9.00 5.21
N LYS A 107 0.36 -10.16 5.57
CA LYS A 107 1.33 -10.28 6.67
C LYS A 107 2.77 -10.00 6.22
N ASN A 108 3.06 -10.10 4.92
CA ASN A 108 4.40 -9.90 4.38
C ASN A 108 4.68 -8.40 4.22
N SER A 109 5.68 -7.89 4.94
CA SER A 109 6.01 -6.46 4.96
C SER A 109 6.49 -5.91 3.61
N THR A 110 7.08 -6.73 2.75
CA THR A 110 7.52 -6.34 1.40
C THR A 110 6.32 -6.15 0.49
N TYR A 111 5.45 -7.15 0.44
CA TYR A 111 4.20 -7.09 -0.30
C TYR A 111 3.29 -5.97 0.19
N GLN A 112 3.28 -5.72 1.49
CA GLN A 112 2.55 -4.61 2.05
C GLN A 112 3.04 -3.25 1.52
N LYS A 113 4.36 -3.04 1.42
CA LYS A 113 4.93 -1.81 0.85
C LYS A 113 4.54 -1.65 -0.62
N ILE A 114 4.62 -2.73 -1.39
CA ILE A 114 4.22 -2.75 -2.81
C ILE A 114 2.73 -2.43 -2.95
N ALA A 115 1.86 -3.16 -2.24
CA ALA A 115 0.42 -3.00 -2.28
C ALA A 115 -0.02 -1.58 -1.92
N ARG A 116 0.54 -1.01 -0.84
CA ARG A 116 0.26 0.38 -0.44
C ARG A 116 0.66 1.37 -1.52
N ALA A 117 1.86 1.26 -2.08
CA ALA A 117 2.34 2.18 -3.12
C ALA A 117 1.50 2.10 -4.40
N LEU A 118 1.09 0.89 -4.78
CA LEU A 118 0.20 0.66 -5.91
C LEU A 118 -1.20 1.23 -5.67
N LEU A 119 -1.77 1.01 -4.48
CA LEU A 119 -3.08 1.56 -4.12
C LEU A 119 -3.08 3.09 -4.06
N ILE A 120 -2.01 3.72 -3.54
CA ILE A 120 -1.84 5.18 -3.61
C ILE A 120 -1.73 5.66 -5.06
N SER A 121 -1.08 4.89 -5.92
CA SER A 121 -0.94 5.25 -7.35
C SER A 121 -2.23 5.06 -8.15
N SER A 122 -3.21 4.34 -7.60
CA SER A 122 -4.48 4.03 -8.26
C SER A 122 -5.63 4.96 -7.86
N ILE A 123 -5.39 5.98 -7.03
CA ILE A 123 -6.42 6.90 -6.54
C ILE A 123 -6.09 8.35 -6.86
N ASP A 124 -7.13 9.20 -6.91
CA ASP A 124 -7.00 10.64 -7.07
C ASP A 124 -6.18 11.27 -5.92
N GLN A 125 -5.41 12.30 -6.26
CA GLN A 125 -4.53 13.01 -5.33
C GLN A 125 -5.28 13.53 -4.09
N LEU A 126 -6.56 13.89 -4.22
CA LEU A 126 -7.40 14.36 -3.10
C LEU A 126 -7.67 13.27 -2.06
N LEU A 127 -7.56 11.99 -2.42
CA LEU A 127 -7.77 10.85 -1.52
C LEU A 127 -6.47 10.37 -0.86
N VAL A 128 -5.32 10.71 -1.43
CA VAL A 128 -4.00 10.20 -1.02
C VAL A 128 -3.68 10.52 0.44
N ALA A 129 -3.92 11.76 0.87
CA ALA A 129 -3.57 12.19 2.22
C ALA A 129 -4.30 11.38 3.31
N GLU A 130 -5.59 11.11 3.09
CA GLU A 130 -6.41 10.29 3.98
C GLU A 130 -5.89 8.84 4.01
N MET A 131 -5.65 8.26 2.83
CA MET A 131 -5.22 6.87 2.70
C MET A 131 -3.81 6.62 3.26
N GLN A 132 -2.91 7.60 3.18
CA GLN A 132 -1.55 7.45 3.71
C GLN A 132 -1.51 7.29 5.24
N GLN A 133 -2.49 7.84 5.97
CA GLN A 133 -2.56 7.72 7.44
C GLN A 133 -2.90 6.30 7.91
N LEU A 134 -3.54 5.51 7.07
CA LEU A 134 -3.97 4.16 7.43
C LEU A 134 -2.75 3.23 7.45
N PRO A 135 -2.65 2.29 8.42
CA PRO A 135 -1.44 1.50 8.63
C PRO A 135 -1.26 0.36 7.63
N THR A 136 -2.34 -0.10 6.99
CA THR A 136 -2.31 -1.25 6.10
C THR A 136 -2.98 -1.01 4.75
N CYS A 137 -2.49 -1.68 3.69
CA CYS A 137 -3.14 -1.65 2.38
C CYS A 137 -4.60 -2.12 2.48
N PHE A 138 -4.86 -3.17 3.25
CA PHE A 138 -6.21 -3.64 3.49
C PHE A 138 -7.10 -2.58 4.16
N ALA A 139 -6.60 -1.87 5.17
CA ALA A 139 -7.36 -0.76 5.79
C ALA A 139 -7.65 0.37 4.80
N MET A 140 -6.68 0.70 3.93
CA MET A 140 -6.89 1.69 2.86
C MET A 140 -7.97 1.22 1.88
N TYR A 141 -7.91 -0.02 1.42
CA TYR A 141 -8.93 -0.61 0.56
C TYR A 141 -10.31 -0.56 1.21
N THR A 142 -10.43 -1.00 2.46
CA THR A 142 -11.72 -1.01 3.19
C THR A 142 -12.29 0.40 3.32
N ALA A 143 -11.46 1.40 3.66
CA ALA A 143 -11.91 2.78 3.77
C ALA A 143 -12.43 3.33 2.43
N LEU A 144 -11.71 3.10 1.32
CA LEU A 144 -12.16 3.48 -0.02
C LEU A 144 -13.45 2.75 -0.40
N PHE A 145 -13.49 1.44 -0.14
CA PHE A 145 -14.64 0.62 -0.45
C PHE A 145 -15.89 1.11 0.29
N ASP A 146 -15.80 1.33 1.60
CA ASP A 146 -16.92 1.79 2.41
C ASP A 146 -17.38 3.19 2.01
N LYS A 147 -16.45 4.10 1.75
CA LYS A 147 -16.73 5.48 1.30
C LYS A 147 -17.52 5.46 -0.01
N PHE A 148 -16.96 4.86 -1.06
CA PHE A 148 -17.54 4.96 -2.40
C PHE A 148 -18.70 4.01 -2.63
N LYS A 149 -18.76 2.87 -1.94
CA LYS A 149 -19.96 2.01 -1.94
C LYS A 149 -21.15 2.73 -1.32
N THR A 150 -20.94 3.47 -0.24
CA THR A 150 -21.99 4.26 0.42
C THR A 150 -22.44 5.42 -0.48
N LEU A 151 -21.51 6.19 -1.05
CA LEU A 151 -21.82 7.28 -1.98
C LEU A 151 -22.60 6.78 -3.20
N SER A 152 -22.14 5.70 -3.82
CA SER A 152 -22.86 5.05 -4.92
C SER A 152 -24.27 4.71 -4.47
N ARG A 153 -24.43 3.98 -3.37
CA ARG A 153 -25.74 3.55 -2.88
C ARG A 153 -26.70 4.70 -2.57
N ALA A 154 -26.22 5.78 -1.98
CA ALA A 154 -27.00 6.99 -1.73
C ALA A 154 -27.46 7.66 -3.03
N ALA A 155 -26.60 7.75 -4.04
CA ALA A 155 -26.97 8.24 -5.37
C ALA A 155 -28.06 7.35 -6.01
N GLN A 156 -27.94 6.03 -5.92
CA GLN A 156 -28.97 5.10 -6.41
C GLN A 156 -30.32 5.31 -5.70
N MET A 157 -30.29 5.48 -4.37
CA MET A 157 -31.51 5.75 -3.58
C MET A 157 -32.15 7.09 -3.93
N SER A 158 -31.36 8.13 -4.19
CA SER A 158 -31.88 9.45 -4.61
C SER A 158 -32.72 9.34 -5.88
N ILE A 159 -32.20 8.65 -6.91
CA ILE A 159 -32.93 8.45 -8.17
C ILE A 159 -34.14 7.54 -7.93
N TYR A 160 -34.01 6.49 -7.12
CA TYR A 160 -35.15 5.64 -6.77
C TYR A 160 -36.29 6.42 -6.09
N TYR A 161 -35.98 7.38 -5.22
CA TYR A 161 -37.00 8.25 -4.63
C TYR A 161 -37.66 9.16 -5.69
N LYS A 162 -36.89 9.69 -6.66
CA LYS A 162 -37.47 10.44 -7.78
C LYS A 162 -38.46 9.58 -8.58
N PHE A 163 -38.12 8.32 -8.86
CA PHE A 163 -39.05 7.36 -9.48
C PHE A 163 -40.32 7.14 -8.64
N ARG A 164 -40.20 7.02 -7.31
CA ARG A 164 -41.35 6.81 -6.41
C ARG A 164 -42.26 8.05 -6.31
N CYS A 165 -41.68 9.23 -6.42
CA CYS A 165 -42.40 10.51 -6.39
C CYS A 165 -42.96 10.92 -7.77
N PHE A 166 -42.74 10.13 -8.82
CA PHE A 166 -43.35 10.37 -10.12
C PHE A 166 -44.87 10.27 -9.99
N THR A 167 -45.57 11.36 -10.32
CA THR A 167 -47.03 11.43 -10.32
C THR A 167 -47.52 11.84 -11.70
N ILE A 168 -48.68 11.30 -12.09
CA ILE A 168 -49.36 11.71 -13.33
C ILE A 168 -50.17 12.97 -13.00
N ASP A 169 -49.90 14.05 -13.74
CA ASP A 169 -50.76 15.21 -13.76
C ASP A 169 -52.04 14.88 -14.54
N PRO A 170 -53.23 14.83 -13.89
CA PRO A 170 -54.47 14.49 -14.57
C PRO A 170 -54.89 15.53 -15.62
N ASP A 171 -54.39 16.76 -15.51
CA ASP A 171 -54.65 17.86 -16.45
C ASP A 171 -53.51 18.02 -17.49
N GLY A 172 -52.46 17.19 -17.39
CA GLY A 172 -51.25 17.27 -18.19
C GLY A 172 -51.32 16.51 -19.53
N HIS A 173 -50.37 16.80 -20.43
CA HIS A 173 -50.27 16.15 -21.75
C HIS A 173 -49.48 14.83 -21.68
N ASN A 174 -50.01 13.75 -22.27
CA ASN A 174 -49.41 12.40 -22.23
C ASN A 174 -47.95 12.33 -22.74
N ALA A 175 -47.55 13.20 -23.66
CA ALA A 175 -46.18 13.24 -24.18
C ALA A 175 -45.14 13.62 -23.10
N GLY A 176 -45.53 14.42 -22.09
CA GLY A 176 -44.65 14.80 -20.98
C GLY A 176 -44.34 13.63 -20.03
N ILE A 177 -45.25 12.66 -19.93
CA ILE A 177 -45.10 11.46 -19.09
C ILE A 177 -43.94 10.60 -19.61
N ALA A 178 -43.97 10.25 -20.90
CA ALA A 178 -42.93 9.43 -21.51
C ALA A 178 -41.55 10.11 -21.46
N SER A 179 -41.50 11.42 -21.74
CA SER A 179 -40.27 12.21 -21.64
C SER A 179 -39.68 12.17 -20.24
N THR A 180 -40.50 12.42 -19.20
CA THR A 180 -40.04 12.41 -17.79
C THR A 180 -39.50 11.05 -17.38
N LEU A 181 -40.13 9.95 -17.82
CA LEU A 181 -39.64 8.60 -17.54
C LEU A 181 -38.32 8.30 -18.26
N CYS A 182 -38.15 8.76 -19.51
CA CYS A 182 -36.88 8.66 -20.23
C CYS A 182 -35.75 9.46 -19.56
N ASP A 183 -36.05 10.66 -19.03
CA ASP A 183 -35.07 11.47 -18.30
C ASP A 183 -34.63 10.78 -17.00
N LEU A 184 -35.57 10.22 -16.23
CA LEU A 184 -35.26 9.43 -15.03
C LEU A 184 -34.44 8.17 -15.36
N GLN A 185 -34.73 7.50 -16.48
CA GLN A 185 -33.93 6.38 -16.97
C GLN A 185 -32.51 6.81 -17.38
N ALA A 186 -32.35 7.98 -17.98
CA ALA A 186 -31.05 8.53 -18.34
C ALA A 186 -30.22 8.83 -17.08
N GLU A 187 -30.82 9.47 -16.06
CA GLU A 187 -30.17 9.69 -14.76
C GLU A 187 -29.72 8.36 -14.12
N TRP A 188 -30.56 7.33 -14.17
CA TRP A 188 -30.23 6.00 -13.66
C TRP A 188 -29.03 5.38 -14.36
N THR A 189 -28.99 5.51 -15.68
CA THR A 189 -27.90 5.01 -16.52
C THR A 189 -26.59 5.75 -16.21
N ALA A 190 -26.65 7.05 -15.90
CA ALA A 190 -25.49 7.86 -15.53
C ALA A 190 -24.82 7.41 -14.21
N VAL A 191 -25.59 6.84 -13.27
CA VAL A 191 -25.04 6.27 -12.01
C VAL A 191 -24.49 4.84 -12.20
N ASN A 192 -24.47 4.34 -13.44
CA ASN A 192 -23.93 3.03 -13.83
C ASN A 192 -24.55 1.86 -13.04
N VAL A 193 -25.84 1.99 -12.67
CA VAL A 193 -26.56 0.96 -11.94
C VAL A 193 -27.18 -0.01 -12.93
N LYS A 194 -26.64 -1.22 -13.01
CA LYS A 194 -27.33 -2.31 -13.72
C LYS A 194 -28.56 -2.72 -12.93
N PHE A 195 -29.74 -2.55 -13.51
CA PHE A 195 -31.01 -2.92 -12.89
C PHE A 195 -31.16 -4.45 -12.88
N GLY A 196 -30.66 -5.09 -11.82
CA GLY A 196 -30.79 -6.52 -11.56
C GLY A 196 -31.55 -6.81 -10.26
N MET A 197 -31.85 -8.08 -10.01
CA MET A 197 -32.62 -8.49 -8.83
C MET A 197 -31.94 -8.08 -7.51
N ASP A 198 -30.60 -8.15 -7.44
CA ASP A 198 -29.83 -7.71 -6.28
C ASP A 198 -29.99 -6.21 -6.00
N ALA A 199 -29.99 -5.39 -7.05
CA ALA A 199 -30.19 -3.95 -6.93
C ALA A 199 -31.61 -3.66 -6.41
N PHE A 200 -32.61 -4.32 -6.99
CA PHE A 200 -34.01 -4.23 -6.58
C PHE A 200 -34.20 -4.61 -5.11
N MET A 201 -33.72 -5.79 -4.70
CA MET A 201 -33.80 -6.25 -3.30
C MET A 201 -33.07 -5.29 -2.36
N GLY A 202 -31.93 -4.75 -2.78
CA GLY A 202 -31.24 -3.70 -2.05
C GLY A 202 -32.14 -2.48 -1.81
N PHE A 203 -32.87 -2.00 -2.83
CA PHE A 203 -33.74 -0.82 -2.70
C PHE A 203 -34.87 -1.07 -1.72
N VAL A 204 -35.54 -2.22 -1.86
CA VAL A 204 -36.60 -2.65 -0.94
C VAL A 204 -36.10 -2.73 0.50
N LEU A 205 -34.94 -3.36 0.72
CA LEU A 205 -34.32 -3.45 2.03
C LEU A 205 -34.02 -2.06 2.58
N GLN A 206 -33.34 -1.22 1.81
CA GLN A 206 -32.92 0.10 2.28
C GLN A 206 -34.11 1.02 2.60
N LEU A 207 -35.20 0.95 1.83
CA LEU A 207 -36.46 1.60 2.18
C LEU A 207 -37.01 1.10 3.51
N ALA A 208 -37.16 -0.21 3.67
CA ALA A 208 -37.69 -0.82 4.88
C ALA A 208 -36.86 -0.43 6.12
N VAL A 209 -35.53 -0.39 5.99
CA VAL A 209 -34.63 0.06 7.05
C VAL A 209 -34.85 1.55 7.37
N MET A 210 -35.02 2.41 6.37
CA MET A 210 -35.32 3.84 6.57
C MET A 210 -36.67 4.10 7.21
N GLU A 211 -37.66 3.25 6.95
CA GLU A 211 -38.99 3.32 7.55
C GLU A 211 -39.05 2.65 8.94
N SER A 212 -38.07 1.79 9.28
CA SER A 212 -37.96 1.15 10.60
C SER A 212 -37.38 2.06 11.68
N ASP A 213 -37.55 1.65 12.94
CA ASP A 213 -36.85 2.22 14.12
C ASP A 213 -35.59 1.42 14.51
N ALA A 214 -35.08 0.57 13.62
CA ALA A 214 -33.93 -0.27 13.91
C ALA A 214 -32.65 0.55 14.14
N GLU A 215 -31.82 0.14 15.09
CA GLU A 215 -30.60 0.90 15.45
C GLU A 215 -29.60 1.03 14.30
N TYR A 216 -29.51 0.01 13.43
CA TYR A 216 -28.63 0.00 12.27
C TYR A 216 -29.09 0.96 11.14
N LYS A 217 -30.26 1.61 11.27
CA LYS A 217 -30.70 2.72 10.40
C LYS A 217 -29.63 3.80 10.26
N LYS A 218 -28.84 4.06 11.31
CA LYS A 218 -27.77 5.07 11.28
C LYS A 218 -26.72 4.82 10.20
N ALA A 219 -26.39 3.55 9.92
CA ALA A 219 -25.42 3.18 8.89
C ALA A 219 -25.89 3.51 7.46
N PHE A 220 -27.20 3.63 7.25
CA PHE A 220 -27.81 3.90 5.94
C PHE A 220 -28.23 5.37 5.75
N LYS A 221 -28.11 6.21 6.80
CA LYS A 221 -28.49 7.63 6.80
C LYS A 221 -27.42 8.58 6.26
N LEU A 222 -26.20 8.10 5.97
CA LEU A 222 -25.13 8.92 5.39
C LEU A 222 -25.58 9.44 4.01
N ARG A 223 -26.15 10.64 4.00
CA ARG A 223 -26.41 11.42 2.80
C ARG A 223 -25.07 11.93 2.29
N VAL A 224 -24.89 11.83 0.98
CA VAL A 224 -23.90 12.63 0.26
C VAL A 224 -24.34 14.09 0.39
N GLU A 225 -23.49 14.92 0.99
CA GLU A 225 -23.52 16.37 0.77
C GLU A 225 -22.87 16.70 -0.56
#